data_AF-A0A3M8G6V9-F1
#
_entry.id   AF-A0A3M8G6V9-F1
#
_cell.length_a   1.000
_cell.length_b   1.000
_cell.length_c   1.000
_cell.angle_alpha   90.00
_cell.angle_beta   90.00
_cell.angle_gamma   90.00
#
_symmetry.space_group_name_H-M   'P 1'
#
loop_
_entity.id
_entity.type
_entity.pdbx_description
1 polymer ?
#
loop_
_entity_poly.entity_id
_entity_poly.type
_entity_poly.pdbx_seq_one_letter_code
_entity_poly.pdbx_strand_id
1 'polypeptide(L)'
;MPEYRQFDFWIGEWEVKNPQDVVVGNSRIELTIGDCVILENWTGGSGYTGKSLNYYNILDGKWHQKWIGSGGIPIEFSGSYDESAKALKYTGTGVGQGGVKLEYKLTFYHLADDHIRQHWEQSSDEGKTWTTIFDGHYWKKES
;
A
#
# COMPACT_ATOMS: atom_id res chain seq x y z
N MET A 1 -9.26 5.32 20.29
CA MET A 1 -8.19 6.09 19.62
C MET A 1 -8.54 6.13 18.14
N PRO A 2 -9.01 7.26 17.59
CA PRO A 2 -9.42 7.34 16.18
C PRO A 2 -8.29 6.95 15.19
N GLU A 3 -7.03 7.00 15.61
CA GLU A 3 -5.83 6.77 14.80
C GLU A 3 -5.79 5.38 14.15
N TYR A 4 -6.24 4.32 14.85
CA TYR A 4 -6.26 2.96 14.30
C TYR A 4 -7.32 2.74 13.20
N ARG A 5 -8.15 3.75 12.91
CA ARG A 5 -9.17 3.74 11.85
C ARG A 5 -8.87 4.72 10.72
N GLN A 6 -7.73 5.43 10.77
CA GLN A 6 -7.35 6.39 9.72
C GLN A 6 -7.22 5.76 8.34
N PHE A 7 -6.96 4.46 8.24
CA PHE A 7 -6.81 3.75 6.97
C PHE A 7 -8.09 3.06 6.46
N ASP A 8 -9.23 3.26 7.14
CA ASP A 8 -10.50 2.62 6.78
C ASP A 8 -10.99 2.95 5.37
N PHE A 9 -10.62 4.11 4.84
CA PHE A 9 -11.04 4.54 3.51
C PHE A 9 -10.63 3.53 2.43
N TRP A 10 -9.60 2.72 2.66
CA TRP A 10 -9.11 1.70 1.73
C TRP A 10 -9.89 0.38 1.75
N ILE A 11 -10.75 0.17 2.75
CA ILE A 11 -11.53 -1.05 2.89
C ILE A 11 -12.58 -1.12 1.77
N GLY A 12 -12.60 -2.25 1.06
CA GLY A 12 -13.52 -2.47 -0.06
C GLY A 12 -12.98 -3.43 -1.10
N GLU A 13 -13.74 -3.57 -2.19
CA GLU A 13 -13.33 -4.31 -3.38
C GLU A 13 -13.09 -3.34 -4.53
N TRP A 14 -11.95 -3.48 -5.20
CA TRP A 14 -11.45 -2.48 -6.12
C TRP A 14 -11.01 -3.09 -7.44
N GLU A 15 -11.32 -2.41 -8.54
CA GLU A 15 -10.61 -2.53 -9.81
C GLU A 15 -9.48 -1.51 -9.84
N VAL A 16 -8.26 -1.93 -10.18
CA VAL A 16 -7.08 -1.06 -10.12
C VAL A 16 -6.56 -0.77 -11.51
N LYS A 17 -6.44 0.51 -11.84
CA LYS A 17 -5.96 1.02 -13.13
C LYS A 17 -4.64 1.76 -12.97
N ASN A 18 -3.81 1.78 -14.01
CA ASN A 18 -2.65 2.67 -14.05
C ASN A 18 -3.05 4.09 -14.52
N PRO A 19 -2.13 5.07 -14.55
CA PRO A 19 -2.44 6.43 -15.01
C PRO A 19 -2.79 6.56 -16.50
N GLN A 20 -2.71 5.47 -17.26
CA GLN A 20 -3.14 5.37 -18.67
C GLN A 20 -4.52 4.68 -18.79
N ASP A 21 -5.27 4.57 -17.69
CA ASP A 21 -6.59 3.94 -17.59
C ASP A 21 -6.64 2.45 -17.95
N VAL A 22 -5.48 1.77 -17.96
CA VAL A 22 -5.39 0.33 -18.19
C VAL A 22 -5.57 -0.42 -16.87
N VAL A 23 -6.47 -1.40 -16.84
CA VAL A 23 -6.66 -2.29 -15.69
C VAL A 23 -5.40 -3.13 -15.45
N VAL A 24 -4.80 -3.00 -14.28
CA VAL A 24 -3.57 -3.69 -13.86
C VAL A 24 -3.80 -4.75 -12.78
N GLY A 25 -4.99 -4.79 -12.18
CA GLY A 25 -5.33 -5.80 -11.19
C GLY A 25 -6.63 -5.53 -10.46
N ASN A 26 -6.88 -6.38 -9.48
CA ASN A 26 -7.99 -6.29 -8.54
C ASN A 26 -7.43 -6.38 -7.12
N SER A 27 -8.05 -5.66 -6.18
CA SER A 27 -7.67 -5.75 -4.77
C SER A 27 -8.91 -5.86 -3.89
N ARG A 28 -8.87 -6.77 -2.92
CA ARG A 28 -9.90 -6.95 -1.89
C ARG A 28 -9.29 -6.66 -0.52
N ILE A 29 -9.76 -5.61 0.12
CA ILE A 29 -9.27 -5.11 1.39
C ILE A 29 -10.36 -5.34 2.44
N GLU A 30 -10.01 -6.08 3.49
CA GLU A 30 -10.93 -6.48 4.55
C GLU A 30 -10.35 -6.25 5.94
N LEU A 31 -11.25 -6.02 6.91
CA LEU A 31 -10.89 -6.06 8.31
C LEU A 31 -10.81 -7.50 8.80
N THR A 32 -9.83 -7.79 9.64
CA THR A 32 -9.63 -9.09 10.26
C THR A 32 -9.07 -8.93 11.67
N ILE A 33 -9.04 -10.05 12.42
CA ILE A 33 -8.53 -10.11 13.81
C ILE A 33 -9.19 -9.03 14.67
N GLY A 34 -10.52 -9.12 14.83
CA GLY A 34 -11.29 -8.17 15.66
C GLY A 34 -11.17 -6.72 15.20
N ASP A 35 -11.09 -6.50 13.88
CA ASP A 35 -10.93 -5.20 13.23
C ASP A 35 -9.63 -4.45 13.54
N CYS A 36 -8.63 -5.13 14.10
CA CYS A 36 -7.31 -4.57 14.38
C CYS A 36 -6.35 -4.61 13.19
N VAL A 37 -6.64 -5.44 12.18
CA VAL A 37 -5.79 -5.63 11.00
C VAL A 37 -6.59 -5.37 9.74
N ILE A 38 -6.00 -4.60 8.82
CA ILE A 38 -6.47 -4.45 7.45
C ILE A 38 -5.64 -5.39 6.58
N LEU A 39 -6.31 -6.38 5.97
CA LEU A 39 -5.72 -7.37 5.09
C LEU A 39 -6.07 -7.04 3.63
N GLU A 40 -5.05 -6.93 2.80
CA GLU A 40 -5.19 -6.85 1.35
C GLU A 40 -5.01 -8.23 0.71
N ASN A 41 -5.84 -8.52 -0.29
CA ASN A 41 -5.68 -9.61 -1.23
C ASN A 41 -5.53 -9.04 -2.65
N TRP A 42 -4.29 -8.93 -3.11
CA TRP A 42 -3.95 -8.40 -4.44
C TRP A 42 -3.91 -9.50 -5.50
N THR A 43 -4.54 -9.24 -6.64
CA THR A 43 -4.46 -10.07 -7.86
C THR A 43 -4.14 -9.19 -9.06
N GLY A 44 -2.89 -9.21 -9.51
CA GLY A 44 -2.40 -8.47 -10.68
C GLY A 44 -2.80 -9.13 -12.00
N GLY A 45 -2.94 -8.32 -13.05
CA GLY A 45 -3.36 -8.76 -14.39
C GLY A 45 -2.43 -9.77 -15.06
N SER A 46 -1.17 -9.87 -14.62
CA SER A 46 -0.17 -10.84 -15.11
C SER A 46 -0.19 -12.18 -14.36
N GLY A 47 -1.12 -12.38 -13.42
CA GLY A 47 -1.14 -13.54 -12.53
C GLY A 47 -0.25 -13.40 -11.28
N TYR A 48 0.47 -12.28 -11.15
CA TYR A 48 1.18 -11.95 -9.91
C TYR A 48 0.19 -11.68 -8.78
N THR A 49 0.40 -12.29 -7.62
CA THR A 49 -0.48 -12.14 -6.45
C THR A 49 0.30 -11.61 -5.25
N GLY A 50 -0.40 -11.08 -4.27
CA GLY A 50 0.23 -10.63 -3.04
C GLY A 50 -0.76 -10.36 -1.94
N LYS A 51 -0.23 -10.16 -0.74
CA LYS A 51 -1.00 -9.73 0.44
C LYS A 51 -0.23 -8.68 1.20
N SER A 52 -0.92 -7.64 1.66
CA SER A 52 -0.41 -6.74 2.70
C SER A 52 -1.22 -6.91 3.98
N LEU A 53 -0.52 -6.93 5.12
CA LEU A 53 -1.13 -6.82 6.43
C LEU A 53 -0.78 -5.43 6.98
N ASN A 54 -1.79 -4.65 7.34
CA ASN A 54 -1.64 -3.29 7.86
C ASN A 54 -2.26 -3.21 9.25
N TYR A 55 -1.55 -2.60 10.19
CA TYR A 55 -2.03 -2.44 11.57
C TYR A 55 -1.44 -1.19 12.21
N TYR A 56 -2.17 -0.60 13.15
CA TYR A 56 -1.68 0.52 13.95
C TYR A 56 -1.00 -0.01 15.22
N ASN A 57 0.28 0.30 15.39
CA ASN A 57 1.05 -0.07 16.57
C ASN A 57 1.01 1.08 17.59
N ILE A 58 0.32 0.86 18.70
CA ILE A 58 0.19 1.84 19.78
C ILE A 58 1.50 2.10 20.53
N LEU A 59 2.48 1.20 20.45
CA LEU A 59 3.74 1.33 21.18
C LEU A 59 4.66 2.39 20.56
N ASP A 60 4.60 2.57 19.24
CA ASP A 60 5.38 3.58 18.53
C ASP A 60 4.53 4.64 17.82
N GLY A 61 3.19 4.54 17.91
CA GLY A 61 2.25 5.49 17.36
C GLY A 61 2.20 5.50 15.83
N LYS A 62 2.58 4.41 15.17
CA LYS A 62 2.70 4.31 13.71
C LYS A 62 1.80 3.24 13.12
N TRP A 63 1.43 3.46 11.87
CA TRP A 63 0.96 2.38 11.00
C TRP A 63 2.14 1.53 10.56
N HIS A 64 1.95 0.22 10.57
CA HIS A 64 2.90 -0.77 10.07
C HIS A 64 2.26 -1.57 8.96
N GLN A 65 3.05 -1.90 7.95
CA GLN A 65 2.63 -2.76 6.86
C GLN A 65 3.68 -3.84 6.61
N LYS A 66 3.22 -5.07 6.38
CA LYS A 66 4.03 -6.14 5.82
C LYS A 66 3.42 -6.58 4.50
N TRP A 67 4.13 -6.36 3.41
CA TRP A 67 3.78 -6.82 2.07
C TRP A 67 4.56 -8.08 1.72
N ILE A 68 3.87 -9.07 1.16
CA ILE A 68 4.47 -10.27 0.58
C ILE A 68 3.78 -10.55 -0.75
N GLY A 69 4.53 -10.40 -1.84
CA GLY A 69 4.07 -10.83 -3.16
C GLY A 69 4.50 -12.26 -3.48
N SER A 70 3.96 -12.82 -4.58
CA SER A 70 4.26 -14.19 -5.04
C SER A 70 5.73 -14.39 -5.47
N GLY A 71 6.51 -13.31 -5.56
CA GLY A 71 7.97 -13.37 -5.69
C GLY A 71 8.73 -13.71 -4.40
N GLY A 72 8.05 -13.75 -3.25
CA GLY A 72 8.58 -14.26 -1.98
C GLY A 72 9.48 -13.31 -1.19
N ILE A 73 9.77 -12.10 -1.70
CA ILE A 73 10.56 -11.09 -0.97
C ILE A 73 9.60 -10.24 -0.13
N PRO A 74 9.66 -10.32 1.21
CA PRO A 74 8.84 -9.47 2.08
C PRO A 74 9.40 -8.05 2.10
N ILE A 75 8.51 -7.07 2.25
CA ILE A 75 8.88 -5.68 2.51
C ILE A 75 8.08 -5.20 3.72
N GLU A 76 8.79 -4.61 4.67
CA GLU A 76 8.19 -4.05 5.88
C GLU A 76 8.26 -2.53 5.82
N PHE A 77 7.13 -1.91 6.16
CA PHE A 77 6.97 -0.47 6.17
C PHE A 77 6.46 0.01 7.51
N SER A 78 6.80 1.25 7.84
CA SER A 78 6.15 2.01 8.90
C SER A 78 5.83 3.43 8.43
N GLY A 79 4.79 4.03 8.99
CA GLY A 79 4.21 5.25 8.47
C GLY A 79 3.23 5.94 9.40
N SER A 80 2.71 7.07 8.92
CA SER A 80 1.75 7.89 9.63
C SER A 80 0.76 8.50 8.65
N TYR A 81 -0.44 8.80 9.13
CA TYR A 81 -1.43 9.52 8.35
C TYR A 81 -1.09 11.02 8.32
N ASP A 82 -1.17 11.62 7.13
CA ASP A 82 -1.01 13.04 6.90
C ASP A 82 -2.38 13.63 6.56
N GLU A 83 -2.98 14.30 7.55
CA GLU A 83 -4.30 14.94 7.45
C GLU A 83 -4.34 15.99 6.32
N SER A 84 -3.26 16.74 6.12
CA SER A 84 -3.22 17.81 5.11
C SER A 84 -3.23 17.25 3.69
N ALA A 85 -2.55 16.13 3.48
CA ALA A 85 -2.49 15.43 2.21
C ALA A 85 -3.64 14.42 2.02
N LYS A 86 -4.46 14.20 3.06
CA LYS A 86 -5.44 13.11 3.14
C LYS A 86 -4.83 11.76 2.72
N ALA A 87 -3.66 11.46 3.26
CA ALA A 87 -2.88 10.31 2.77
C ALA A 87 -2.19 9.55 3.89
N LEU A 88 -2.15 8.22 3.77
CA LEU A 88 -1.31 7.38 4.61
C LEU A 88 0.06 7.20 3.94
N LYS A 89 1.13 7.65 4.60
CA LYS A 89 2.49 7.65 4.06
C LYS A 89 3.37 6.67 4.81
N TYR A 90 3.92 5.72 4.08
CA TYR A 90 4.83 4.68 4.55
C TYR A 90 6.23 4.88 3.99
N THR A 91 7.21 4.48 4.78
CA THR A 91 8.60 4.26 4.35
C THR A 91 9.03 2.85 4.69
N GLY A 92 9.89 2.27 3.88
CA GLY A 92 10.39 0.91 4.07
C GLY A 92 11.78 0.73 3.46
N THR A 93 12.41 -0.39 3.79
CA THR A 93 13.67 -0.79 3.17
C THR A 93 13.58 -2.25 2.73
N GLY A 94 14.34 -2.59 1.70
CA GLY A 94 14.44 -3.97 1.23
C GLY A 94 15.75 -4.22 0.52
N VAL A 95 15.83 -5.37 -0.14
CA VAL A 95 17.03 -5.82 -0.83
C VAL A 95 16.64 -6.27 -2.24
N GLY A 96 17.26 -5.64 -3.24
CA GLY A 96 17.11 -6.01 -4.64
C GLY A 96 18.02 -7.16 -5.05
N GLN A 97 18.06 -7.45 -6.36
CA GLN A 97 18.99 -8.44 -6.90
C GLN A 97 20.45 -8.07 -6.57
N GLY A 98 21.26 -9.09 -6.29
CA GLY A 98 22.69 -8.88 -5.98
C GLY A 98 22.95 -8.21 -4.62
N GLY A 99 21.95 -8.08 -3.74
CA GLY A 99 22.13 -7.52 -2.40
C GLY A 99 22.06 -5.99 -2.35
N VAL A 100 21.64 -5.32 -3.43
CA VAL A 100 21.50 -3.86 -3.46
C VAL A 100 20.45 -3.43 -2.45
N LYS A 101 20.82 -2.54 -1.53
CA LYS A 101 19.88 -1.94 -0.58
C LYS A 101 18.90 -1.04 -1.34
N LEU A 102 17.61 -1.21 -1.05
CA LEU A 102 16.54 -0.41 -1.62
C LEU A 102 15.80 0.35 -0.52
N GLU A 103 15.38 1.56 -0.84
CA GLU A 103 14.50 2.38 -0.01
C GLU A 103 13.17 2.58 -0.73
N TYR A 104 12.08 2.60 0.03
CA TYR A 104 10.73 2.69 -0.51
C TYR A 104 9.95 3.82 0.13
N LYS A 105 9.14 4.49 -0.69
CA LYS A 105 8.01 5.32 -0.26
C LYS A 105 6.75 4.68 -0.79
N LEU A 106 5.76 4.53 0.07
CA LEU A 106 4.46 3.99 -0.30
C LEU A 106 3.39 4.91 0.26
N THR A 107 2.60 5.52 -0.62
CA THR A 107 1.57 6.48 -0.22
C THR A 107 0.20 6.05 -0.72
N PHE A 108 -0.79 6.05 0.17
CA PHE A 108 -2.19 5.84 -0.16
C PHE A 108 -2.93 7.17 0.00
N TYR A 109 -3.31 7.79 -1.12
CA TYR A 109 -4.08 9.02 -1.16
C TYR A 109 -5.58 8.71 -1.19
N HIS A 110 -6.33 9.29 -0.26
CA HIS A 110 -7.78 9.28 -0.30
C HIS A 110 -8.26 10.42 -1.23
N LEU A 111 -8.59 10.08 -2.48
CA LEU A 111 -9.02 11.06 -3.48
C LEU A 111 -10.53 11.32 -3.40
N ALA A 112 -11.32 10.24 -3.28
CA ALA A 112 -12.76 10.24 -3.03
C ALA A 112 -13.18 8.91 -2.37
N ASP A 113 -14.44 8.81 -1.92
CA ASP A 113 -14.97 7.62 -1.21
C ASP A 113 -14.92 6.33 -2.06
N ASP A 114 -14.87 6.47 -3.38
CA ASP A 114 -14.80 5.42 -4.38
C ASP A 114 -13.49 5.45 -5.21
N HIS A 115 -12.54 6.31 -4.85
CA HIS A 115 -11.29 6.51 -5.58
C HIS A 115 -10.08 6.72 -4.67
N ILE A 116 -9.11 5.81 -4.77
CA ILE A 116 -7.85 5.88 -4.03
C ILE A 116 -6.70 5.79 -5.01
N ARG A 117 -5.59 6.48 -4.71
CA ARG A 117 -4.33 6.30 -5.42
C ARG A 117 -3.28 5.70 -4.50
N GLN A 118 -2.71 4.58 -4.89
CA GLN A 118 -1.51 4.01 -4.29
C GLN A 118 -0.32 4.37 -5.17
N HIS A 119 0.63 5.11 -4.61
CA HIS A 119 1.87 5.47 -5.27
C HIS A 119 3.05 4.84 -4.54
N TRP A 120 3.77 3.97 -5.25
CA TRP A 120 4.93 3.25 -4.72
C TRP A 120 6.18 3.64 -5.51
N GLU A 121 7.15 4.16 -4.77
CA GLU A 121 8.41 4.62 -5.29
C GLU A 121 9.57 3.83 -4.66
N GLN A 122 10.64 3.67 -5.43
CA GLN A 122 11.87 3.01 -5.03
C GLN A 122 13.08 3.90 -5.30
N SER A 123 14.04 3.84 -4.40
CA SER A 123 15.39 4.39 -4.57
C SER A 123 16.44 3.31 -4.37
N SER A 124 17.51 3.36 -5.17
CA SER A 124 18.72 2.54 -5.04
C SER A 124 19.98 3.36 -4.83
N ASP A 125 19.84 4.65 -4.53
CA ASP A 125 20.94 5.62 -4.43
C ASP A 125 20.84 6.47 -3.15
N GLU A 126 20.39 5.84 -2.06
CA GLU A 126 20.23 6.47 -0.74
C GLU A 126 19.23 7.64 -0.76
N GLY A 127 18.13 7.46 -1.49
CA GLY A 127 17.02 8.43 -1.54
C GLY A 127 17.29 9.68 -2.38
N LYS A 128 18.41 9.73 -3.13
CA LYS A 128 18.75 10.86 -4.00
C LYS A 128 17.82 10.94 -5.20
N THR A 129 17.47 9.81 -5.79
CA THR A 129 16.48 9.70 -6.86
C THR A 129 15.42 8.66 -6.51
N TRP A 130 14.19 8.92 -6.98
CA TRP A 130 13.01 8.08 -6.75
C TRP A 130 12.40 7.72 -8.08
N THR A 131 12.20 6.42 -8.30
CA THR A 131 11.51 5.89 -9.48
C THR A 131 10.17 5.32 -9.06
N THR A 132 9.10 5.67 -9.76
CA THR A 132 7.79 5.05 -9.56
C THR A 132 7.83 3.60 -10.05
N ILE A 133 7.60 2.66 -9.15
CA ILE A 133 7.53 1.23 -9.46
C ILE A 133 6.09 0.72 -9.53
N PHE A 134 5.15 1.47 -8.93
CA PHE A 134 3.71 1.25 -9.08
C PHE A 134 2.94 2.55 -8.87
N ASP A 135 1.96 2.81 -9.72
CA ASP A 135 0.99 3.90 -9.56
C ASP A 135 -0.39 3.36 -9.90
N GLY A 136 -1.15 3.00 -8.87
CA GLY A 136 -2.43 2.32 -8.98
C GLY A 136 -3.57 3.22 -8.53
N HIS A 137 -4.55 3.40 -9.39
CA HIS A 137 -5.82 4.05 -9.10
C HIS A 137 -6.89 2.98 -8.85
N TYR A 138 -7.32 2.88 -7.60
CA TYR A 138 -8.31 1.95 -7.11
C TYR A 138 -9.68 2.58 -7.28
N TRP A 139 -10.50 1.98 -8.14
CA TRP A 139 -11.89 2.35 -8.36
C TRP A 139 -12.79 1.31 -7.72
N LYS A 140 -13.67 1.76 -6.83
CA LYS A 140 -14.53 0.87 -6.06
C LYS A 140 -15.46 0.10 -6.99
N LYS A 141 -15.61 -1.19 -6.76
CA LYS A 141 -16.57 -2.01 -7.51
C LYS A 141 -17.99 -1.71 -7.01
N GLU A 142 -18.92 -1.49 -7.94
CA GLU A 142 -20.34 -1.46 -7.61
C GLU A 142 -20.76 -2.86 -7.15
N SER A 143 -21.49 -2.91 -6.02
CA SER A 143 -22.05 -4.15 -5.45
C SER A 143 -23.45 -4.42 -5.98
#